data_AF-A0A0C9YY17-F1
#
_entry.id   AF-A0A0C9YY17-F1
#
_cell.length_a   1.000
_cell.length_b   1.000
_cell.length_c   1.000
_cell.angle_alpha   90.00
_cell.angle_beta   90.00
_cell.angle_gamma   90.00
#
_symmetry.space_group_name_H-M   'P 1'
#
loop_
_entity.id
_entity.type
_entity.pdbx_description
1 polymer ?
#
loop_
_entity_poly.entity_id
_entity_poly.type
_entity_poly.pdbx_seq_one_letter_code
_entity_poly.pdbx_strand_id
1 'polypeptide(L)'
;EIKNNSRFWLFFKDAISVLDRSHIHVVPAANDQAAYHNCKGYVSQNCLFACDFQFQFTYTLTGWEGSAMDAHIYQDALSKDLKIPEGRYFLVDAGFPHHLELMVPYHGICYHLAEWHCAQLKLQNKEELFNL
;
A
#
# COMPACT_ATOMS: atom_id res chain seq x y z
N GLU A 1 12.19 15.50 2.87
CA GLU A 1 11.35 14.29 2.75
C GLU A 1 10.85 14.06 1.34
N ILE A 2 9.97 14.88 0.74
CA ILE A 2 9.79 14.87 -0.74
C ILE A 2 9.85 16.30 -1.29
N LYS A 3 9.18 17.24 -0.62
CA LYS A 3 9.17 18.69 -0.91
C LYS A 3 10.55 19.32 -1.14
N ASN A 4 11.55 18.89 -0.38
CA ASN A 4 12.90 19.45 -0.43
C ASN A 4 13.83 18.70 -1.40
N ASN A 5 13.33 17.69 -2.11
CA ASN A 5 14.10 16.93 -3.07
C ASN A 5 13.55 17.19 -4.48
N SER A 6 14.24 18.03 -5.26
CA SER A 6 13.83 18.40 -6.62
C SER A 6 13.67 17.20 -7.55
N ARG A 7 14.37 16.10 -7.29
CA ARG A 7 14.24 14.85 -8.06
C ARG A 7 12.87 14.20 -7.87
N PHE A 8 12.31 14.20 -6.67
CA PHE A 8 11.06 13.50 -6.35
C PHE A 8 9.85 14.43 -6.32
N TRP A 9 10.06 15.70 -5.97
CA TRP A 9 8.97 16.67 -5.81
C TRP A 9 8.15 16.85 -7.09
N LEU A 10 8.79 16.86 -8.27
CA LEU A 10 8.06 17.02 -9.53
C LEU A 10 7.03 15.91 -9.77
N PHE A 11 7.32 14.69 -9.32
CA PHE A 11 6.48 13.51 -9.55
C PHE A 11 5.47 13.29 -8.43
N PHE A 12 5.84 13.61 -7.18
CA PHE A 12 5.06 13.26 -5.98
C PHE A 12 4.51 14.49 -5.22
N LYS A 13 4.41 15.66 -5.87
CA LYS A 13 3.98 16.91 -5.19
C LYS A 13 2.59 16.85 -4.56
N ASP A 14 1.71 16.03 -5.13
CA ASP A 14 0.31 15.91 -4.72
C ASP A 14 0.03 14.64 -3.90
N ALA A 15 1.07 13.83 -3.64
CA ALA A 15 1.00 12.70 -2.74
C ALA A 15 0.73 13.18 -1.30
N ILE A 16 -0.26 12.59 -0.63
CA ILE A 16 -0.59 12.96 0.76
C ILE A 16 0.11 12.10 1.79
N SER A 17 0.26 10.82 1.50
CA SER A 17 0.69 9.79 2.44
C SER A 17 0.92 8.51 1.66
N VAL A 18 1.59 7.54 2.30
CA VAL A 18 1.60 6.15 1.86
C VAL A 18 0.42 5.44 2.50
N LEU A 19 -0.22 4.53 1.80
CA LEU A 19 -1.29 3.67 2.29
C LEU A 19 -0.88 2.21 2.03
N ASP A 20 -0.82 1.42 3.08
CA ASP A 20 -0.40 0.02 2.99
C ASP A 20 -1.16 -0.82 4.01
N ARG A 21 -1.28 -2.11 3.71
CA ARG A 21 -1.82 -3.08 4.64
C ARG A 21 -0.72 -3.67 5.52
N SER A 22 -1.11 -4.01 6.74
CA SER A 22 -0.26 -4.74 7.68
C SER A 22 -1.05 -5.88 8.30
N HIS A 23 -0.40 -7.04 8.39
CA HIS A 23 -0.97 -8.22 9.03
C HIS A 23 -0.51 -8.28 10.48
N ILE A 24 -1.47 -8.24 11.39
CA ILE A 24 -1.23 -8.37 12.84
C ILE A 24 -1.74 -9.73 13.29
N HIS A 25 -0.91 -10.50 13.99
CA HIS A 25 -1.31 -11.80 14.53
C HIS A 25 -2.52 -11.67 15.46
N VAL A 26 -3.48 -12.57 15.29
CA VAL A 26 -4.70 -12.64 16.13
C VAL A 26 -5.11 -14.09 16.34
N VAL A 27 -5.93 -14.30 17.36
CA VAL A 27 -6.58 -15.59 17.67
C VAL A 27 -8.09 -15.38 17.60
N PRO A 28 -8.71 -15.51 16.41
CA PRO A 28 -10.15 -15.38 16.26
C PRO A 28 -10.85 -16.62 16.82
N ALA A 29 -12.19 -16.58 16.88
CA ALA A 29 -12.97 -17.75 17.24
C ALA A 29 -12.72 -18.91 16.26
N ALA A 30 -12.83 -20.15 16.73
CA ALA A 30 -12.52 -21.35 15.93
C ALA A 30 -13.29 -21.39 14.59
N ASN A 31 -14.53 -20.90 14.57
CA ASN A 31 -15.38 -20.88 13.38
C ASN A 31 -14.91 -19.86 12.33
N ASP A 32 -14.18 -18.81 12.74
CA ASP A 32 -13.75 -17.72 11.88
C ASP A 32 -12.29 -17.88 11.41
N GLN A 33 -11.51 -18.78 12.03
CA GLN A 33 -10.08 -18.95 11.75
C GLN A 33 -9.75 -19.06 10.25
N ALA A 34 -10.58 -19.78 9.49
CA ALA A 34 -10.38 -19.96 8.06
C ALA A 34 -10.29 -18.63 7.30
N ALA A 35 -11.14 -17.65 7.62
CA ALA A 35 -11.14 -16.34 6.97
C ALA A 35 -9.90 -15.50 7.38
N TYR A 36 -9.36 -15.72 8.57
CA TYR A 36 -8.21 -14.97 9.09
C TYR A 36 -6.85 -15.52 8.64
N HIS A 37 -6.81 -16.65 7.93
CA HIS A 37 -5.58 -17.12 7.30
C HIS A 37 -5.18 -16.20 6.15
N ASN A 38 -3.97 -15.66 6.21
CA ASN A 38 -3.40 -14.87 5.12
C ASN A 38 -2.65 -15.75 4.10
N CYS A 39 -2.22 -15.12 3.01
CA CYS A 39 -1.44 -15.77 1.95
C CYS A 39 -0.05 -16.26 2.40
N LYS A 40 0.45 -15.81 3.55
CA LYS A 40 1.71 -16.25 4.16
C LYS A 40 1.53 -17.44 5.10
N GLY A 41 0.33 -18.00 5.21
CA GLY A 41 0.04 -19.24 5.93
C GLY A 41 -0.16 -19.07 7.44
N TYR A 42 -0.31 -17.84 7.94
CA TYR A 42 -0.59 -17.59 9.36
C TYR A 42 -1.90 -16.84 9.58
N VAL A 43 -2.44 -16.97 10.79
CA VAL A 43 -3.68 -16.30 11.21
C VAL A 43 -3.36 -14.86 11.60
N SER A 44 -4.06 -13.91 10.98
CA SER A 44 -3.87 -12.48 11.17
C SER A 44 -5.14 -11.70 10.89
N GLN A 45 -5.26 -10.52 11.50
CA GLN A 45 -6.16 -9.49 11.00
C GLN A 45 -5.40 -8.65 9.98
N ASN A 46 -6.09 -8.24 8.93
CA ASN A 46 -5.59 -7.28 7.96
C ASN A 46 -5.97 -5.87 8.45
N CYS A 47 -4.99 -4.97 8.54
CA CYS A 47 -5.17 -3.59 8.98
C CYS A 47 -4.60 -2.66 7.93
N LEU A 48 -5.38 -1.65 7.54
CA LEU A 48 -4.95 -0.64 6.59
C LEU A 48 -4.46 0.58 7.35
N PHE A 49 -3.27 1.06 7.00
CA PHE A 49 -2.65 2.22 7.62
C PHE A 49 -2.27 3.24 6.55
N ALA A 50 -2.59 4.51 6.81
CA ALA A 50 -1.96 5.61 6.09
C ALA A 50 -0.89 6.25 6.98
N CYS A 51 0.29 6.44 6.42
CA CYS A 51 1.44 7.03 7.09
C CYS A 51 1.98 8.20 6.28
N ASP A 52 1.99 9.40 6.88
CA ASP A 52 2.53 10.57 6.21
C ASP A 52 4.06 10.48 6.03
N PHE A 53 4.63 11.45 5.32
CA PHE A 53 6.06 11.47 5.08
C PHE A 53 6.89 11.78 6.32
N GLN A 54 6.29 12.15 7.45
CA GLN A 54 6.95 12.32 8.75
C GLN A 54 6.86 11.04 9.59
N PHE A 55 6.42 9.94 8.99
CA PHE A 55 6.20 8.63 9.63
C PHE A 55 5.12 8.65 10.73
N GLN A 56 4.13 9.54 10.62
CA GLN A 56 2.98 9.58 11.50
C GLN A 56 1.78 8.88 10.87
N PHE A 57 1.12 8.02 11.64
CA PHE A 57 -0.14 7.43 11.20
C PHE A 57 -1.22 8.51 11.11
N THR A 58 -1.75 8.71 9.90
CA THR A 58 -2.81 9.69 9.62
C THR A 58 -4.17 9.03 9.44
N TYR A 59 -4.20 7.71 9.20
CA TYR A 59 -5.41 6.92 9.11
C TYR A 59 -5.13 5.47 9.53
N THR A 60 -6.11 4.85 10.19
CA THR A 60 -6.05 3.45 10.61
C THR A 60 -7.42 2.80 10.43
N LEU A 61 -7.47 1.65 9.76
CA LEU A 61 -8.65 0.80 9.68
C LEU A 61 -8.25 -0.62 10.05
N THR A 62 -8.91 -1.19 11.06
CA THR A 62 -8.60 -2.51 11.62
C THR A 62 -9.81 -3.42 11.58
N GLY A 63 -9.59 -4.73 11.80
CA GLY A 63 -10.67 -5.71 11.96
C GLY A 63 -11.10 -6.43 10.69
N TRP A 64 -10.36 -6.29 9.59
CA TRP A 64 -10.56 -7.12 8.41
C TRP A 64 -9.90 -8.49 8.59
N GLU A 65 -10.48 -9.53 7.98
CA GLU A 65 -9.87 -10.85 8.06
C GLU A 65 -8.54 -10.90 7.29
N GLY A 66 -7.62 -11.76 7.70
CA GLY A 66 -6.30 -11.90 7.06
C GLY A 66 -6.34 -12.31 5.58
N SER A 67 -7.45 -12.87 5.10
CA SER A 67 -7.64 -13.20 3.67
C SER A 67 -8.19 -12.04 2.84
N ALA A 68 -8.63 -10.94 3.46
CA ALA A 68 -9.24 -9.83 2.76
C ALA A 68 -8.28 -9.17 1.77
N MET A 69 -8.79 -8.88 0.58
CA MET A 69 -8.03 -8.25 -0.51
C MET A 69 -7.96 -6.73 -0.31
N ASP A 70 -6.86 -6.13 -0.78
CA ASP A 70 -6.57 -4.71 -0.59
C ASP A 70 -7.67 -3.80 -1.17
N ALA A 71 -8.23 -4.17 -2.33
CA ALA A 71 -9.35 -3.46 -2.94
C ALA A 71 -10.62 -3.42 -2.05
N HIS A 72 -10.93 -4.51 -1.33
CA HIS A 72 -12.11 -4.56 -0.44
C HIS A 72 -11.91 -3.68 0.78
N ILE A 73 -10.73 -3.73 1.39
CA ILE A 73 -10.40 -2.92 2.56
C ILE A 73 -10.34 -1.44 2.19
N TYR A 74 -9.81 -1.11 1.02
CA TYR A 74 -9.80 0.26 0.51
C TYR A 74 -11.22 0.80 0.28
N GLN A 75 -12.09 0.01 -0.36
CA GLN A 75 -13.49 0.42 -0.59
C GLN A 75 -14.24 0.66 0.72
N ASP A 76 -14.01 -0.17 1.73
CA ASP A 76 -14.59 -0.01 3.06
C ASP A 76 -14.04 1.25 3.75
N ALA A 77 -12.73 1.51 3.65
CA ALA A 77 -12.13 2.73 4.15
C ALA A 77 -12.78 3.99 3.56
N LEU A 78 -12.98 4.03 2.24
CA LEU A 78 -13.69 5.12 1.56
C LEU A 78 -15.14 5.27 2.03
N SER A 79 -15.83 4.15 2.30
CA SER A 79 -17.23 4.17 2.74
C SER A 79 -17.42 4.70 4.17
N LYS A 80 -16.36 4.65 4.98
CA LYS A 80 -16.36 5.11 6.37
C LYS A 80 -15.94 6.57 6.47
N ASP A 81 -14.65 6.82 6.48
CA ASP A 81 -14.10 8.13 6.83
C ASP A 81 -12.74 8.42 6.19
N LEU A 82 -12.21 7.54 5.33
CA LEU A 82 -11.04 7.86 4.52
C LEU A 82 -11.40 8.95 3.52
N LYS A 83 -10.90 10.16 3.75
CA LYS A 83 -11.13 11.33 2.89
C LYS A 83 -9.91 11.63 2.06
N ILE A 84 -10.10 11.72 0.75
CA ILE A 84 -9.05 12.10 -0.20
C ILE A 84 -9.37 13.49 -0.75
N PRO A 85 -8.54 14.51 -0.49
CA PRO A 85 -8.74 15.82 -1.07
C PRO A 85 -8.65 15.77 -2.60
N GLU A 86 -9.47 16.59 -3.28
CA GLU A 86 -9.45 16.68 -4.74
C GLU A 86 -8.04 17.00 -5.27
N GLY A 87 -7.65 16.29 -6.33
CA GLY A 87 -6.34 16.44 -6.96
C GLY A 87 -5.17 15.84 -6.17
N ARG A 88 -5.44 15.10 -5.08
CA ARG A 88 -4.43 14.41 -4.29
C ARG A 88 -4.60 12.90 -4.31
N TYR A 89 -3.54 12.18 -3.96
CA TYR A 89 -3.53 10.72 -4.01
C TYR A 89 -2.65 10.10 -2.93
N PHE A 90 -2.95 8.84 -2.57
CA PHE A 90 -2.06 8.00 -1.76
C PHE A 90 -1.06 7.26 -2.66
N LEU A 91 0.14 7.04 -2.16
CA LEU A 91 1.07 6.04 -2.71
C LEU A 91 0.69 4.68 -2.13
N VAL A 92 0.54 3.66 -2.96
CA VAL A 92 0.07 2.32 -2.55
C VAL A 92 0.91 1.22 -3.20
N ASP A 93 0.82 -0.01 -2.70
CA ASP A 93 1.42 -1.16 -3.36
C ASP A 93 0.63 -1.60 -4.63
N ALA A 94 1.19 -2.54 -5.38
CA ALA A 94 0.56 -3.06 -6.61
C ALA A 94 -0.65 -3.98 -6.38
N GLY A 95 -1.00 -4.27 -5.11
CA GLY A 95 -2.20 -5.01 -4.73
C GLY A 95 -3.48 -4.16 -4.76
N PHE A 96 -3.34 -2.83 -4.73
CA PHE A 96 -4.45 -1.89 -4.78
C PHE A 96 -5.04 -1.71 -6.19
N PRO A 97 -6.32 -1.32 -6.28
CA PRO A 97 -6.95 -1.05 -7.57
C PRO A 97 -6.36 0.21 -8.22
N HIS A 98 -6.37 0.25 -9.55
CA HIS A 98 -6.11 1.49 -10.29
C HIS A 98 -7.26 2.48 -10.04
N HIS A 99 -6.96 3.59 -9.37
CA HIS A 99 -7.92 4.66 -9.05
C HIS A 99 -7.24 6.03 -9.16
N LEU A 100 -7.97 7.10 -9.50
CA LEU A 100 -7.37 8.44 -9.65
C LEU A 100 -6.73 8.98 -8.36
N GLU A 101 -7.24 8.51 -7.22
CA GLU A 101 -6.78 8.88 -5.88
C GLU A 101 -5.69 7.94 -5.33
N LEU A 102 -5.28 6.94 -6.13
CA LEU A 102 -4.25 5.98 -5.78
C LEU A 102 -3.17 5.95 -6.86
N MET A 103 -1.93 6.12 -6.45
CA MET A 103 -0.77 5.96 -7.32
C MET A 103 -0.13 4.60 -7.02
N VAL A 104 -0.39 3.65 -7.93
CA VAL A 104 0.18 2.30 -7.90
C VAL A 104 1.43 2.21 -8.78
N PRO A 105 2.42 1.36 -8.42
CA PRO A 105 3.51 0.97 -9.30
C PRO A 105 3.00 0.38 -10.63
N TYR A 106 3.83 0.40 -11.67
CA TYR A 106 3.56 -0.34 -12.90
C TYR A 106 3.51 -1.84 -12.62
N HIS A 107 2.40 -2.48 -13.00
CA HIS A 107 2.21 -3.92 -12.82
C HIS A 107 3.11 -4.73 -13.76
N GLY A 108 3.61 -5.86 -13.26
CA GLY A 108 4.49 -6.74 -14.03
C GLY A 108 5.91 -6.18 -14.27
N ILE A 109 6.25 -5.07 -13.62
CA ILE A 109 7.56 -4.44 -13.68
C ILE A 109 8.26 -4.61 -12.33
N CYS A 110 9.54 -5.00 -12.35
CA CYS A 110 10.32 -5.20 -11.12
C CYS A 110 10.43 -3.91 -10.31
N TYR A 111 10.23 -4.00 -9.00
CA TYR A 111 10.23 -2.84 -8.11
C TYR A 111 10.91 -3.09 -6.75
N HIS A 112 11.16 -4.35 -6.38
CA HIS A 112 11.85 -4.65 -5.13
C HIS A 112 13.38 -4.53 -5.28
N LEU A 113 13.99 -3.60 -4.55
CA LEU A 113 15.46 -3.42 -4.51
C LEU A 113 16.25 -4.73 -4.25
N ALA A 114 15.67 -5.66 -3.50
CA ALA A 114 16.25 -6.98 -3.27
C ALA A 114 16.28 -7.86 -4.53
N GLU A 115 15.24 -7.80 -5.37
CA GLU A 115 15.19 -8.50 -6.66
C GLU A 115 16.24 -7.94 -7.61
N TRP A 116 16.41 -6.61 -7.64
CA TRP A 116 17.45 -5.93 -8.41
C TRP A 116 18.87 -6.34 -7.99
N HIS A 117 19.14 -6.38 -6.69
CA HIS A 117 20.45 -6.77 -6.16
C HIS A 117 20.77 -8.24 -6.45
N CYS A 118 19.80 -9.14 -6.24
CA CYS A 118 19.97 -10.57 -6.53
C CYS A 118 20.15 -10.85 -8.02
N ALA A 119 19.53 -10.07 -8.90
CA ALA A 119 19.56 -10.29 -10.34
C ALA A 119 20.64 -9.46 -11.08
N GLN A 120 21.42 -8.61 -10.39
CA GLN A 120 22.37 -7.66 -10.99
C GLN A 120 21.76 -6.81 -12.12
N LEU A 121 20.45 -6.60 -12.08
CA LEU A 121 19.73 -5.92 -13.14
C LEU A 121 20.00 -4.42 -13.05
N LYS A 122 20.33 -3.81 -14.20
CA LYS A 122 20.32 -2.35 -14.35
C LYS A 122 18.93 -1.93 -14.80
N LEU A 123 18.47 -0.77 -14.34
CA LEU A 123 17.28 -0.12 -14.88
C LEU A 123 17.37 -0.02 -16.41
N GLN A 124 16.38 -0.59 -17.10
CA GLN A 124 16.28 -0.64 -18.54
C GLN A 124 15.29 0.40 -19.08
N ASN A 125 14.23 0.71 -18.33
CA ASN A 125 13.15 1.56 -18.81
C ASN A 125 12.63 2.53 -17.73
N LYS A 126 11.73 3.43 -18.16
CA LYS A 126 11.17 4.49 -17.32
C LYS A 126 10.18 3.95 -16.30
N GLU A 127 9.52 2.83 -16.60
CA GLU A 127 8.57 2.15 -15.72
C GLU A 127 9.29 1.51 -14.52
N GLU A 128 10.44 0.88 -14.76
CA GLU A 128 11.31 0.35 -13.70
C GLU A 128 11.90 1.47 -12.85
N LEU A 129 12.28 2.60 -13.45
CA LEU A 129 12.75 3.77 -12.72
C LEU A 129 11.65 4.38 -11.85
N PHE A 130 10.41 4.38 -12.33
CA PHE A 130 9.25 4.88 -11.59
C PHE A 130 8.92 4.00 -10.38
N ASN A 131 9.12 2.70 -10.53
CA ASN A 131 8.85 1.68 -9.51
C ASN A 131 9.91 1.60 -8.39
N LEU A 132 11.07 2.27 -8.54
CA LEU A 132 12.17 2.32 -7.55
C LEU A 132 11.98 3.38 -6.47
#